data_AF-D1PR31-F1
#
_entry.id   AF-D1PR31-F1
#
_cell.length_a   1.000
_cell.length_b   1.000
_cell.length_c   1.000
_cell.angle_alpha   90.00
_cell.angle_beta   90.00
_cell.angle_gamma   90.00
#
_symmetry.space_group_name_H-M   'P 1'
#
loop_
_entity.id
_entity.type
_entity.pdbx_description
1 polymer ?
#
loop_
_entity_poly.entity_id
_entity_poly.type
_entity_poly.pdbx_seq_one_letter_code
_entity_poly.pdbx_strand_id
1 'polypeptide(L)'
;MMENKSFCPAIRRAAKELLHGRSLHAALRYKKDFLLKPSFAPAYNAALLYYQAGRYPSACLWARRAETQGCGEEKTEALILGLFALQAAGSPRLGQEVKKIQAVTDPWYAVDKFVLTFLSGDREAARAQIPYLLDTWYLNVPELAMVMSCLLAQGNTRAADEALHGHLALLHESPYKQYARAEARKMIRARISKRYREKLIKAYRYGHPLIEEK
;
A
#
# COMPACT_ATOMS: atom_id res chain seq x y z
N MET A 1 11.20 -26.57 -10.02
CA MET A 1 11.08 -26.22 -8.60
C MET A 1 10.52 -24.81 -8.55
N MET A 2 9.23 -24.63 -8.23
CA MET A 2 8.66 -23.28 -8.11
C MET A 2 8.96 -22.79 -6.69
N GLU A 3 9.74 -21.72 -6.59
CA GLU A 3 10.02 -21.06 -5.32
C GLU A 3 8.70 -20.59 -4.69
N ASN A 4 8.52 -20.85 -3.40
CA ASN A 4 7.36 -20.39 -2.64
C ASN A 4 7.31 -18.86 -2.71
N LYS A 5 6.39 -18.31 -3.52
CA LYS A 5 6.14 -16.87 -3.50
C LYS A 5 5.74 -16.48 -2.09
N SER A 6 6.43 -15.48 -1.57
CA SER A 6 6.13 -15.01 -0.22
C SER A 6 4.83 -14.23 -0.25
N PHE A 7 3.85 -14.67 0.55
CA PHE A 7 2.77 -13.77 0.93
C PHE A 7 3.43 -12.62 1.68
N CYS A 8 3.25 -11.40 1.20
CA CYS A 8 3.63 -10.26 2.03
C CYS A 8 2.83 -10.38 3.34
N PRO A 9 3.46 -10.44 4.52
CA PRO A 9 2.77 -10.42 5.81
C PRO A 9 1.97 -9.13 6.00
N ALA A 10 2.10 -8.18 5.06
CA ALA A 10 1.03 -7.25 4.71
C ALA A 10 -0.24 -7.97 4.17
N ILE A 11 -0.88 -8.75 5.04
CA ILE A 11 -2.35 -8.90 5.12
C ILE A 11 -3.03 -7.51 5.24
N ARG A 12 -2.22 -6.49 5.50
CA ARG A 12 -2.46 -5.06 5.40
C ARG A 12 -2.73 -4.64 3.95
N ARG A 13 -3.89 -4.02 3.73
CA ARG A 13 -4.25 -3.13 2.57
C ARG A 13 -5.19 -3.69 1.50
N ALA A 14 -6.29 -4.26 1.96
CA ALA A 14 -7.62 -3.88 1.48
C ALA A 14 -8.66 -4.01 2.59
N ALA A 15 -8.28 -3.69 3.83
CA ALA A 15 -9.20 -3.73 4.96
C ALA A 15 -10.17 -2.55 4.87
N LYS A 16 -11.18 -2.71 4.02
CA LYS A 16 -12.41 -1.93 4.00
C LYS A 16 -13.02 -1.83 5.41
N GLU A 17 -12.73 -2.83 6.25
CA GLU A 17 -13.14 -2.95 7.65
C GLU A 17 -12.32 -2.11 8.65
N LEU A 18 -11.06 -1.78 8.38
CA LEU A 18 -10.25 -0.94 9.29
C LEU A 18 -10.54 0.56 9.15
N LEU A 19 -11.23 0.97 8.08
CA LEU A 19 -11.45 2.37 7.71
C LEU A 19 -12.77 2.96 8.23
N HIS A 20 -13.59 2.19 8.96
CA HIS A 20 -14.85 2.68 9.52
C HIS A 20 -14.62 3.26 10.91
N GLY A 21 -14.45 4.59 10.97
CA GLY A 21 -14.85 5.39 12.13
C GLY A 21 -14.04 5.24 13.41
N ARG A 22 -12.73 5.00 13.36
CA ARG A 22 -11.91 5.13 14.58
C ARG A 22 -11.84 6.60 15.00
N SER A 23 -12.22 6.85 16.25
CA SER A 23 -12.53 8.20 16.74
C SER A 23 -11.30 9.12 16.71
N LEU A 24 -11.47 10.34 16.19
CA LEU A 24 -10.50 11.44 16.35
C LEU A 24 -10.13 11.68 17.82
N HIS A 25 -11.01 11.31 18.75
CA HIS A 25 -10.74 11.34 20.18
C HIS A 25 -9.56 10.42 20.57
N ALA A 26 -9.46 9.22 19.99
CA ALA A 26 -8.33 8.33 20.21
C ALA A 26 -7.03 8.93 19.65
N ALA A 27 -7.08 9.61 18.49
CA ALA A 27 -5.91 10.31 17.95
C ALA A 27 -5.42 11.42 18.89
N LEU A 28 -6.35 12.15 19.52
CA LEU A 28 -6.03 13.17 20.53
C LEU A 28 -5.40 12.58 21.78
N ARG A 29 -5.80 11.37 22.20
CA ARG A 29 -5.18 10.66 23.31
C ARG A 29 -3.72 10.33 23.00
N TYR A 30 -3.45 9.65 21.89
CA TYR A 30 -2.07 9.36 21.48
C TYR A 30 -1.22 10.62 21.27
N LYS A 31 -1.81 11.72 20.80
CA LYS A 31 -1.13 13.02 20.77
C LYS A 31 -0.72 13.48 22.16
N LYS A 32 -1.60 13.37 23.16
CA LYS A 32 -1.27 13.74 24.55
C LYS A 32 -0.18 12.83 25.09
N ASP A 33 -0.28 11.51 24.86
CA ASP A 33 0.71 10.53 25.32
C ASP A 33 2.09 10.83 24.71
N PHE A 34 2.15 11.17 23.42
CA PHE A 34 3.39 11.61 22.77
C PHE A 34 3.95 12.90 23.38
N LEU A 35 3.10 13.88 23.73
CA LEU A 35 3.56 15.13 24.33
C LEU A 35 4.09 14.91 25.76
N LEU A 36 3.61 13.90 26.47
CA LEU A 36 4.13 13.50 27.78
C LEU A 36 5.44 12.73 27.65
N LYS A 37 5.52 11.79 26.69
CA LYS A 37 6.70 10.97 26.41
C LYS A 37 6.82 10.73 24.90
N PRO A 38 7.64 11.51 24.20
CA PRO A 38 7.85 11.32 22.77
C PRO A 38 8.39 9.91 22.48
N SER A 39 7.68 9.18 21.64
CA SER A 39 8.06 7.84 21.18
C SER A 39 7.35 7.49 19.86
N PHE A 40 7.81 6.43 19.21
CA PHE A 40 7.31 6.01 17.90
C PHE A 40 5.82 5.66 17.92
N ALA A 41 5.42 4.72 18.79
CA ALA A 41 4.06 4.16 18.83
C ALA A 41 2.94 5.21 18.92
N PRO A 42 2.93 6.15 19.88
CA PRO A 42 1.87 7.16 19.98
C PRO A 42 1.87 8.12 18.79
N ALA A 43 3.04 8.50 18.25
CA ALA A 43 3.09 9.31 17.04
C ALA A 43 2.52 8.58 15.82
N TYR A 44 2.89 7.31 15.64
CA TYR A 44 2.45 6.47 14.53
C TYR A 44 0.93 6.21 14.61
N ASN A 45 0.43 5.84 15.79
CA ASN A 45 -1.00 5.63 16.04
C ASN A 45 -1.82 6.89 15.80
N ALA A 46 -1.34 8.06 16.25
CA ALA A 46 -1.99 9.33 15.95
C ALA A 46 -2.03 9.59 14.43
N ALA A 47 -0.91 9.37 13.72
CA ALA A 47 -0.83 9.55 12.27
C ALA A 47 -1.85 8.66 11.53
N LEU A 48 -1.92 7.39 11.90
CA LEU A 48 -2.81 6.41 11.30
C LEU A 48 -4.28 6.79 11.53
N LEU A 49 -4.65 7.20 12.73
CA LEU A 49 -6.03 7.62 13.03
C LEU A 49 -6.42 8.91 12.31
N TYR A 50 -5.51 9.89 12.20
CA TYR A 50 -5.76 11.07 11.37
C TYR A 50 -5.91 10.71 9.89
N TYR A 51 -5.13 9.75 9.39
CA TYR A 51 -5.25 9.26 8.02
C TYR A 51 -6.62 8.61 7.77
N GLN A 52 -7.03 7.71 8.66
CA GLN A 52 -8.33 7.04 8.60
C GLN A 52 -9.50 8.02 8.70
N ALA A 53 -9.35 9.10 9.47
CA ALA A 53 -10.33 10.18 9.58
C ALA A 53 -10.30 11.19 8.40
N GLY A 54 -9.48 10.96 7.37
CA GLY A 54 -9.36 11.86 6.22
C GLY A 54 -8.63 13.19 6.51
N ARG A 55 -7.98 13.32 7.67
CA ARG A 55 -7.22 14.51 8.08
C ARG A 55 -5.77 14.37 7.60
N TYR A 56 -5.59 14.28 6.28
CA TYR A 56 -4.29 13.94 5.67
C TYR A 56 -3.15 14.91 6.04
N PRO A 57 -3.32 16.24 6.12
CA PRO A 57 -2.24 17.13 6.56
C PRO A 57 -1.75 16.81 7.98
N SER A 58 -2.68 16.50 8.90
CA SER A 58 -2.34 16.08 10.26
C SER A 58 -1.66 14.71 10.27
N ALA A 59 -2.15 13.77 9.46
CA ALA A 59 -1.52 12.47 9.30
C ALA A 59 -0.07 12.58 8.83
N CYS A 60 0.22 13.42 7.83
CA CYS A 60 1.58 13.69 7.36
C CYS A 60 2.49 14.24 8.47
N LEU A 61 1.97 15.20 9.26
CA LEU A 61 2.73 15.79 10.35
C LEU A 61 3.11 14.75 11.42
N TRP A 62 2.13 13.93 11.82
CA TRP A 62 2.35 12.91 12.84
C TRP A 62 3.20 11.75 12.32
N ALA A 63 3.07 11.37 11.05
CA ALA A 63 3.93 10.37 10.42
C ALA A 63 5.40 10.84 10.42
N ARG A 64 5.67 12.12 10.14
CA ARG A 64 7.03 12.68 10.26
C ARG A 64 7.55 12.64 11.70
N ARG A 65 6.70 12.92 12.68
CA ARG A 65 7.09 12.77 14.10
C ARG A 65 7.43 11.32 14.42
N ALA A 66 6.61 10.36 13.96
CA ALA A 66 6.91 8.94 14.13
C ALA A 66 8.24 8.57 13.45
N GLU A 67 8.48 9.04 12.23
CA GLU A 67 9.74 8.83 11.49
C GLU A 67 10.96 9.34 12.26
N THR A 68 10.84 10.47 12.98
CA THR A 68 11.94 11.00 13.81
C THR A 68 12.20 10.20 15.09
N GLN A 69 11.22 9.45 15.57
CA GLN A 69 11.34 8.66 16.80
C GLN A 69 11.64 7.18 16.54
N GLY A 70 11.23 6.64 15.39
CA GLY A 70 11.41 5.24 15.05
C GLY A 70 12.82 4.91 14.58
N CYS A 71 13.18 3.63 14.66
CA CYS A 71 14.42 3.09 14.11
C CYS A 71 14.16 1.91 13.15
N GLY A 72 15.06 1.69 12.19
CA GLY A 72 14.94 0.58 11.24
C GLY A 72 13.60 0.53 10.51
N GLU A 73 12.87 -0.58 10.66
CA GLU A 73 11.56 -0.84 10.05
C GLU A 73 10.49 0.19 10.47
N GLU A 74 10.49 0.61 11.74
CA GLU A 74 9.53 1.59 12.27
C GLU A 74 9.58 2.91 11.50
N LYS A 75 10.80 3.37 11.21
CA LYS A 75 11.03 4.58 10.42
C LYS A 75 10.47 4.44 9.01
N THR A 76 10.67 3.27 8.39
CA THR A 76 10.17 2.97 7.04
C THR A 76 8.64 2.92 7.01
N GLU A 77 8.01 2.29 7.99
CA GLU A 77 6.54 2.26 8.11
C GLU A 77 5.93 3.65 8.30
N ALA A 78 6.56 4.49 9.14
CA ALA A 78 6.15 5.89 9.30
C ALA A 78 6.31 6.68 8.00
N LEU A 79 7.42 6.50 7.28
CA LEU A 79 7.64 7.11 5.97
C LEU A 79 6.53 6.70 4.99
N ILE A 80 6.22 5.42 4.87
CA ILE A 80 5.19 4.89 3.96
C ILE A 80 3.82 5.50 4.30
N LEU A 81 3.41 5.49 5.57
CA LEU A 81 2.16 6.13 6.01
C LEU A 81 2.12 7.61 5.64
N GLY A 82 3.22 8.34 5.85
CA GLY A 82 3.36 9.75 5.48
C GLY A 82 3.21 9.97 3.97
N LEU A 83 3.79 9.10 3.14
CA LEU A 83 3.68 9.17 1.68
C LEU A 83 2.25 8.90 1.20
N PHE A 84 1.54 7.94 1.79
CA PHE A 84 0.13 7.71 1.49
C PHE A 84 -0.75 8.90 1.92
N ALA A 85 -0.44 9.54 3.05
CA ALA A 85 -1.12 10.74 3.48
C ALA A 85 -0.88 11.92 2.50
N LEU A 86 0.35 12.10 2.01
CA LEU A 86 0.66 13.10 0.99
C LEU A 86 -0.08 12.84 -0.32
N GLN A 87 -0.15 11.58 -0.73
CA GLN A 87 -0.89 11.14 -1.91
C GLN A 87 -2.38 11.43 -1.78
N ALA A 88 -2.99 11.05 -0.66
CA ALA A 88 -4.40 11.29 -0.41
C ALA A 88 -4.75 12.78 -0.29
N ALA A 89 -3.79 13.61 0.16
CA ALA A 89 -3.91 15.06 0.19
C ALA A 89 -3.74 15.73 -1.19
N GLY A 90 -3.33 15.00 -2.23
CA GLY A 90 -3.00 15.58 -3.54
C GLY A 90 -1.78 16.51 -3.49
N SER A 91 -0.83 16.25 -2.59
CA SER A 91 0.32 17.14 -2.38
C SER A 91 1.28 17.11 -3.58
N PRO A 92 1.72 18.28 -4.10
CA PRO A 92 2.69 18.34 -5.20
C PRO A 92 4.08 17.82 -4.79
N ARG A 93 4.34 17.69 -3.48
CA ARG A 93 5.62 17.19 -2.97
C ARG A 93 5.76 15.66 -3.04
N LEU A 94 4.68 14.94 -3.37
CA LEU A 94 4.68 13.47 -3.39
C LEU A 94 5.82 12.91 -4.25
N GLY A 95 6.00 13.41 -5.48
CA GLY A 95 7.03 12.90 -6.39
C GLY A 95 8.46 13.03 -5.84
N GLN A 96 8.77 14.09 -5.09
CA GLN A 96 10.07 14.27 -4.46
C GLN A 96 10.24 13.34 -3.24
N GLU A 97 9.20 13.24 -2.41
CA GLU A 97 9.23 12.46 -1.17
C GLU A 97 9.26 10.95 -1.44
N VAL A 98 8.64 10.47 -2.53
CA VAL A 98 8.67 9.05 -2.93
C VAL A 98 10.09 8.56 -3.26
N LYS A 99 11.02 9.45 -3.64
CA LYS A 99 12.43 9.05 -3.84
C LYS A 99 13.06 8.49 -2.56
N LYS A 100 12.57 8.91 -1.38
CA LYS A 100 13.07 8.39 -0.09
C LYS A 100 12.75 6.91 0.10
N ILE A 101 11.56 6.46 -0.31
CA ILE A 101 11.21 5.03 -0.20
C ILE A 101 11.97 4.17 -1.24
N GLN A 102 12.40 4.76 -2.36
CA GLN A 102 13.24 4.06 -3.33
C GLN A 102 14.64 3.74 -2.79
N ALA A 103 15.14 4.52 -1.83
CA ALA A 103 16.43 4.29 -1.19
C ALA A 103 16.40 3.16 -0.13
N VAL A 104 15.21 2.73 0.29
CA VAL A 104 15.09 1.57 1.20
C VAL A 104 15.50 0.32 0.43
N THR A 105 16.45 -0.45 0.95
CA THR A 105 16.97 -1.65 0.27
C THR A 105 16.19 -2.91 0.62
N ASP A 106 15.45 -2.89 1.73
CA ASP A 106 14.69 -4.04 2.20
C ASP A 106 13.63 -4.48 1.15
N PRO A 107 13.65 -5.75 0.69
CA PRO A 107 12.70 -6.29 -0.28
C PRO A 107 11.26 -6.38 0.26
N TRP A 108 11.04 -6.44 1.58
CA TRP A 108 9.70 -6.52 2.17
C TRP A 108 8.79 -5.35 1.76
N TYR A 109 9.38 -4.20 1.42
CA TYR A 109 8.66 -3.00 0.99
C TYR A 109 8.52 -2.87 -0.53
N ALA A 110 8.79 -3.91 -1.31
CA ALA A 110 8.74 -3.85 -2.78
C ALA A 110 7.35 -3.46 -3.32
N VAL A 111 6.28 -4.03 -2.75
CA VAL A 111 4.90 -3.67 -3.12
C VAL A 111 4.61 -2.19 -2.80
N ASP A 112 5.07 -1.71 -1.65
CA ASP A 112 4.87 -0.33 -1.22
C ASP A 112 5.62 0.67 -2.09
N LYS A 113 6.87 0.35 -2.44
CA LYS A 113 7.66 1.11 -3.40
C LYS A 113 6.93 1.20 -4.73
N PHE A 114 6.45 0.07 -5.25
CA PHE A 114 5.73 0.03 -6.52
C PHE A 114 4.46 0.89 -6.46
N VAL A 115 3.61 0.70 -5.46
CA VAL A 115 2.35 1.43 -5.32
C VAL A 115 2.58 2.93 -5.18
N LEU A 116 3.50 3.36 -4.33
CA LEU A 116 3.79 4.78 -4.12
C LEU A 116 4.43 5.43 -5.36
N THR A 117 5.26 4.70 -6.10
CA THR A 117 5.81 5.16 -7.39
C THR A 117 4.72 5.28 -8.44
N PHE A 118 3.82 4.30 -8.50
CA PHE A 118 2.67 4.35 -9.40
C PHE A 118 1.77 5.54 -9.08
N LEU A 119 1.47 5.78 -7.79
CA LEU A 119 0.58 6.85 -7.35
C LEU A 119 1.21 8.24 -7.42
N SER A 120 2.55 8.35 -7.44
CA SER A 120 3.23 9.63 -7.68
C SER A 120 3.14 10.11 -9.12
N GLY A 121 2.74 9.23 -10.05
CA GLY A 121 2.64 9.51 -11.48
C GLY A 121 3.84 9.03 -12.29
N ASP A 122 4.91 8.55 -11.65
CA ASP A 122 6.08 8.00 -12.34
C ASP A 122 5.81 6.58 -12.86
N ARG A 123 5.10 6.51 -14.00
CA ARG A 123 4.67 5.24 -14.62
C ARG A 123 5.85 4.41 -15.11
N GLU A 124 6.93 5.06 -15.53
CA GLU A 124 8.09 4.35 -16.06
C GLU A 124 8.89 3.67 -14.96
N ALA A 125 9.17 4.37 -13.86
CA ALA A 125 9.84 3.78 -12.71
C ALA A 125 8.97 2.70 -12.05
N ALA A 126 7.65 2.90 -11.98
CA ALA A 126 6.74 1.86 -11.47
C ALA A 126 6.77 0.61 -12.36
N ARG A 127 6.80 0.78 -13.68
CA ARG A 127 6.87 -0.34 -14.64
C ARG A 127 8.17 -1.13 -14.49
N ALA A 128 9.30 -0.46 -14.29
CA ALA A 128 10.59 -1.12 -14.13
C ALA A 128 10.62 -2.09 -12.93
N GLN A 129 9.77 -1.88 -11.92
CA GLN A 129 9.66 -2.74 -10.73
C GLN A 129 8.79 -3.98 -10.97
N ILE A 130 7.95 -4.01 -12.03
CA ILE A 130 6.96 -5.08 -12.27
C ILE A 130 7.57 -6.48 -12.39
N PRO A 131 8.67 -6.71 -13.15
CA PRO A 131 9.22 -8.06 -13.30
C PRO A 131 9.58 -8.70 -11.95
N TYR A 132 10.34 -7.98 -11.12
CA TYR A 132 10.68 -8.42 -9.77
C TYR A 132 9.43 -8.61 -8.90
N LEU A 133 8.49 -7.66 -8.96
CA LEU A 133 7.27 -7.70 -8.17
C LEU A 133 6.43 -8.97 -8.47
N LEU A 134 6.25 -9.31 -9.75
CA LEU A 134 5.45 -10.46 -10.18
C LEU A 134 6.13 -11.79 -9.88
N ASP A 135 7.46 -11.82 -9.83
CA ASP A 135 8.23 -13.01 -9.52
C ASP A 135 8.17 -13.34 -8.02
N THR A 136 8.34 -12.31 -7.17
CA THR A 136 8.51 -12.50 -5.72
C THR A 136 7.20 -12.45 -4.92
N TRP A 137 6.23 -11.62 -5.34
CA TRP A 137 5.08 -11.26 -4.50
C TRP A 137 3.73 -11.66 -5.12
N TYR A 138 2.81 -12.08 -4.26
CA TYR A 138 1.38 -12.13 -4.59
C TYR A 138 0.76 -10.74 -4.42
N LEU A 139 0.05 -10.26 -5.44
CA LEU A 139 -0.60 -8.96 -5.43
C LEU A 139 -2.10 -9.09 -5.20
N ASN A 140 -2.66 -8.21 -4.37
CA ASN A 140 -4.10 -8.08 -4.27
C ASN A 140 -4.71 -7.46 -5.54
N VAL A 141 -6.03 -7.51 -5.68
CA VAL A 141 -6.74 -7.01 -6.87
C VAL A 141 -6.41 -5.54 -7.20
N PRO A 142 -6.42 -4.59 -6.25
CA PRO A 142 -6.00 -3.22 -6.53
C PRO A 142 -4.54 -3.07 -7.02
N GLU A 143 -3.59 -3.77 -6.40
CA GLU A 143 -2.18 -3.75 -6.80
C GLU A 143 -1.99 -4.35 -8.19
N LEU A 144 -2.65 -5.48 -8.47
CA LEU A 144 -2.68 -6.05 -9.80
C LEU A 144 -3.32 -5.09 -10.81
N ALA A 145 -4.36 -4.34 -10.43
CA ALA A 145 -4.95 -3.32 -11.30
C ALA A 145 -3.97 -2.18 -11.63
N MET A 146 -3.05 -1.83 -10.72
CA MET A 146 -1.96 -0.88 -11.00
C MET A 146 -0.96 -1.47 -12.00
N VAL A 147 -0.53 -2.73 -11.81
CA VAL A 147 0.34 -3.45 -12.75
C VAL A 147 -0.30 -3.49 -14.15
N MET A 148 -1.57 -3.89 -14.24
CA MET A 148 -2.32 -3.93 -15.50
C MET A 148 -2.40 -2.55 -16.16
N SER A 149 -2.54 -1.49 -15.36
CA SER A 149 -2.59 -0.12 -15.89
C SER A 149 -1.25 0.30 -16.51
N CYS A 150 -0.12 -0.10 -15.92
CA CYS A 150 1.20 0.13 -16.51
C CYS A 150 1.41 -0.68 -17.79
N LEU A 151 1.14 -1.98 -17.77
CA LEU A 151 1.39 -2.87 -18.93
C LEU A 151 0.51 -2.50 -20.13
N LEU A 152 -0.78 -2.29 -19.90
CA LEU A 152 -1.73 -1.99 -20.98
C LEU A 152 -1.56 -0.59 -21.58
N ALA A 153 -1.05 0.38 -20.82
CA ALA A 153 -0.78 1.73 -21.33
C ALA A 153 0.26 1.74 -22.46
N GLN A 154 1.09 0.71 -22.57
CA GLN A 154 2.12 0.58 -23.62
C GLN A 154 1.78 -0.46 -24.68
N GLY A 155 0.57 -1.04 -24.65
CA GLY A 155 0.19 -2.11 -25.55
C GLY A 155 0.82 -3.47 -25.23
N ASN A 156 1.45 -3.64 -24.06
CA ASN A 156 2.02 -4.94 -23.62
C ASN A 156 0.91 -5.89 -23.14
N THR A 157 0.00 -6.26 -24.04
CA THR A 157 -1.16 -7.13 -23.76
C THR A 157 -0.74 -8.52 -23.30
N ARG A 158 0.27 -9.10 -23.96
CA ARG A 158 0.80 -10.42 -23.62
C ARG A 158 1.33 -10.47 -22.18
N ALA A 159 2.17 -9.51 -21.79
CA ALA A 159 2.69 -9.44 -20.43
C ALA A 159 1.57 -9.25 -19.39
N ALA A 160 0.51 -8.49 -19.74
CA ALA A 160 -0.66 -8.35 -18.89
C ALA A 160 -1.45 -9.66 -18.74
N ASP A 161 -1.55 -10.47 -19.80
CA ASP A 161 -2.20 -11.79 -19.74
C ASP A 161 -1.37 -12.79 -18.93
N GLU A 162 -0.05 -12.81 -19.12
CA GLU A 162 0.88 -13.63 -18.34
C GLU A 162 0.81 -13.29 -16.84
N ALA A 163 0.81 -11.99 -16.49
CA ALA A 163 0.67 -11.54 -15.11
C ALA A 163 -0.67 -11.97 -14.47
N LEU A 164 -1.78 -11.90 -15.22
CA LEU A 164 -3.09 -12.35 -14.76
C LEU A 164 -3.10 -13.86 -14.53
N HIS A 165 -2.63 -14.65 -15.51
CA HIS A 165 -2.60 -16.11 -15.41
C HIS A 165 -1.75 -16.57 -14.23
N GLY A 166 -0.58 -15.96 -14.01
CA GLY A 166 0.26 -16.25 -12.84
C GLY A 166 -0.48 -16.01 -11.52
N HIS A 167 -1.21 -14.89 -11.39
CA HIS A 167 -1.98 -14.60 -10.17
C HIS A 167 -3.19 -15.52 -9.98
N LEU A 168 -3.87 -15.91 -11.06
CA LEU A 168 -4.97 -16.87 -11.02
C LEU A 168 -4.49 -18.25 -10.58
N ALA A 169 -3.34 -18.71 -11.07
CA ALA A 169 -2.74 -19.98 -10.66
C ALA A 169 -2.47 -20.01 -9.15
N LEU A 170 -1.82 -18.97 -8.61
CA LEU A 170 -1.57 -18.84 -7.17
C LEU A 170 -2.87 -18.79 -6.33
N LEU A 171 -3.90 -18.13 -6.85
CA LEU A 171 -5.20 -18.05 -6.18
C LEU A 171 -5.91 -19.42 -6.15
N HIS A 172 -5.71 -20.27 -7.17
CA HIS A 172 -6.26 -21.62 -7.21
C HIS A 172 -5.57 -22.58 -6.22
N GLU A 173 -4.30 -22.34 -5.92
CA GLU A 173 -3.53 -23.06 -4.90
C GLU A 173 -3.89 -22.63 -3.47
N SER A 174 -4.63 -21.53 -3.30
CA SER A 174 -5.03 -21.03 -1.99
C SER A 174 -5.95 -22.01 -1.24
N PRO A 175 -5.74 -22.22 0.08
CA PRO A 175 -6.63 -23.04 0.90
C PRO A 175 -8.04 -22.42 1.05
N TYR A 176 -8.20 -21.12 0.75
CA TYR A 176 -9.46 -20.39 0.89
C TYR A 176 -10.30 -20.39 -0.40
N LYS A 177 -10.59 -21.58 -0.93
CA LYS A 177 -11.28 -21.80 -2.22
C LYS A 177 -12.62 -21.05 -2.35
N GLN A 178 -13.33 -20.83 -1.24
CA GLN A 178 -14.61 -20.12 -1.22
C GLN A 178 -14.52 -18.65 -1.69
N TYR A 179 -13.38 -18.00 -1.47
CA TYR A 179 -13.16 -16.61 -1.89
C TYR A 179 -12.42 -16.50 -3.23
N ALA A 180 -11.74 -17.57 -3.66
CA ALA A 180 -10.94 -17.62 -4.89
C ALA A 180 -11.77 -17.27 -6.14
N ARG A 181 -13.01 -17.78 -6.27
CA ARG A 181 -13.86 -17.47 -7.43
C ARG A 181 -14.23 -15.98 -7.52
N ALA A 182 -14.54 -15.35 -6.39
CA ALA A 182 -14.93 -13.95 -6.35
C ALA A 182 -13.73 -13.03 -6.66
N GLU A 183 -12.56 -13.33 -6.09
CA GLU A 183 -11.32 -12.60 -6.37
C GLU A 183 -10.87 -12.78 -7.83
N ALA A 184 -10.90 -14.00 -8.37
CA ALA A 184 -10.57 -14.27 -9.77
C ALA A 184 -11.42 -13.42 -10.74
N ARG A 185 -12.74 -13.34 -10.51
CA ARG A 185 -13.65 -12.49 -11.30
C ARG A 185 -13.24 -11.01 -11.25
N LYS A 186 -12.79 -10.52 -10.09
CA LYS A 186 -12.31 -9.14 -9.95
C LYS A 186 -10.98 -8.93 -10.70
N MET A 187 -10.05 -9.88 -10.63
CA MET A 187 -8.77 -9.84 -11.38
C MET A 187 -9.01 -9.80 -12.89
N ILE A 188 -9.85 -10.71 -13.41
CA ILE A 188 -10.24 -10.76 -14.83
C ILE A 188 -10.89 -9.43 -15.24
N ARG A 189 -11.81 -8.90 -14.42
CA ARG A 189 -12.44 -7.60 -14.70
C ARG A 189 -11.44 -6.46 -14.71
N ALA A 190 -10.44 -6.48 -13.82
CA ALA A 190 -9.35 -5.51 -13.80
C ALA A 190 -8.51 -5.57 -15.09
N ARG A 191 -8.26 -6.76 -15.64
CA ARG A 191 -7.57 -6.91 -16.93
C ARG A 191 -8.34 -6.27 -18.10
N ILE A 192 -9.68 -6.40 -18.11
CA ILE A 192 -10.51 -5.99 -19.26
C ILE A 192 -10.91 -4.51 -19.17
N SER A 193 -11.35 -4.03 -18.01
CA SER A 193 -12.01 -2.73 -17.88
C SER A 193 -11.12 -1.65 -17.28
N LYS A 194 -10.74 -0.66 -18.10
CA LYS A 194 -10.01 0.55 -17.65
C LYS A 194 -10.75 1.28 -16.51
N ARG A 195 -12.05 1.55 -16.69
CA ARG A 195 -12.89 2.21 -15.68
C ARG A 195 -12.91 1.43 -14.35
N TYR A 196 -12.92 0.10 -14.40
CA TYR A 196 -12.88 -0.71 -13.19
C TYR A 196 -11.51 -0.63 -12.49
N ARG A 197 -10.40 -0.66 -13.24
CA ARG A 197 -9.06 -0.42 -12.66
C ARG A 197 -8.98 0.93 -11.98
N GLU A 198 -9.42 1.99 -12.65
CA GLU A 198 -9.42 3.36 -12.09
C GLU A 198 -10.24 3.43 -10.79
N LYS A 199 -11.40 2.76 -10.73
CA LYS A 199 -12.20 2.66 -9.51
C LYS A 199 -11.44 1.98 -8.36
N LEU A 200 -10.78 0.85 -8.63
CA LEU A 200 -9.99 0.12 -7.63
C LEU A 200 -8.83 0.97 -7.12
N ILE A 201 -8.07 1.57 -8.03
CA ILE A 201 -6.92 2.43 -7.73
C ILE A 201 -7.36 3.64 -6.89
N LYS A 202 -8.46 4.30 -7.28
CA LYS A 202 -8.99 5.46 -6.54
C LYS A 202 -9.44 5.11 -5.13
N ALA A 203 -9.86 3.87 -4.90
CA ALA A 203 -10.27 3.37 -3.60
C ALA A 203 -9.12 2.81 -2.75
N TYR A 204 -7.92 2.63 -3.32
CA TYR A 204 -6.77 2.08 -2.61
C TYR A 204 -6.31 3.02 -1.49
N ARG A 205 -6.12 2.48 -0.29
CA ARG A 205 -5.73 3.24 0.91
C ARG A 205 -4.72 2.45 1.72
N TYR A 206 -3.87 3.18 2.45
CA TYR A 206 -3.02 2.58 3.47
C TYR A 206 -3.89 1.96 4.58
N GLY A 207 -3.45 0.82 5.09
CA GLY A 207 -4.22 0.00 6.02
C GLY A 207 -3.29 -0.84 6.85
N HIS A 208 -2.91 -0.31 8.00
CA HIS A 208 -2.10 -0.98 9.02
C HIS A 208 -2.89 -0.98 10.34
N PRO A 209 -2.77 -2.00 11.21
CA PRO A 209 -3.35 -1.95 12.55
C PRO A 209 -2.67 -0.90 13.43
N LEU A 210 -3.32 -0.50 14.53
CA LEU A 210 -2.66 0.29 15.58
C LEU A 210 -1.62 -0.59 16.28
N ILE A 211 -0.57 0.04 16.80
CA ILE A 211 0.41 -0.61 17.67
C ILE A 211 -0.18 -0.63 19.08
N GLU A 212 -0.33 -1.83 19.64
CA GLU A 212 -0.71 -2.01 21.04
C GLU A 212 0.49 -1.64 21.93
N GLU A 213 0.28 -0.69 22.83
CA GLU A 213 1.27 -0.38 23.87
C GLU A 213 1.19 -1.48 24.93
N LYS A 214 2.31 -2.15 25.19
CA LYS A 214 2.46 -3.11 26.30
C LYS A 214 2.70 -2.39 27.61
#